data_AF-A0A7W8NH21-F1
#
_entry.id   AF-A0A7W8NH21-F1
#
_cell.length_a   1.000
_cell.length_b   1.000
_cell.length_c   1.000
_cell.angle_alpha   90.00
_cell.angle_beta   90.00
_cell.angle_gamma   90.00
#
_symmetry.space_group_name_H-M   'P 1'
#
loop_
_entity.id
_entity.type
_entity.pdbx_description
1 polymer ?
#
loop_
_entity_poly.entity_id
_entity_poly.type
_entity_poly.pdbx_seq_one_letter_code
_entity_poly.pdbx_strand_id
1 'polypeptide(L)'
;MSVHPAVSHLMTPTPRLRLAAMVCCALLACPAAAQSQGPTLPTPSRQMGAPTGGTTFQHAIFGNPRSSNEGNHTRVVFDLALGVTYALIPTVDGLRIDVAGAEILAPVRTALGISVVDQRVSGTQVSLITPFALTRTTGWRASEATLASGIRVLILDLGPDVLGGAGENLRGLITRLSGAPQGLAISASVAGTGTPGGVTPSDMLSATSGVTPPAAPPPLPGGVPGQVSALSGQAQGRIQPGALLPAPRIGKNPGLTRVVLELPPGAAYRMLPSSLGLRVELTGVSAAPLEAQAISPELQAWRYEPGTDGLTVTLLTGTPVTNRSGWRAQLVLPLPGTDRSRLAIDLSPSLADLTPLTPRERVLAAVPATPVARGTAMLALGAALVKPRAVIDPGHGGRDSGGIGAVIEKQVALEVALRVRDLLSKAGVDVIMTRDTDRALVPDKATDLRMRAELASPGTQVFVSIHVNALPAASALRGYGVETWWNPNHPLSSALAALIQNNVTAVTGAFSRGLKNTSSLSVLRNSRIPAALIEIGYTSHPVDGLNLKDTNYLDRVALGIAQGVREALVTGVTAGKER
;
A
#
# COMPACT_ATOMS: atom_id res chain seq x y z
N MET A 1 -2.61 15.60 -73.01
CA MET A 1 -3.08 16.91 -73.49
C MET A 1 -3.84 17.59 -72.37
N SER A 2 -3.87 18.93 -72.37
CA SER A 2 -4.59 19.77 -71.39
C SER A 2 -6.09 19.87 -71.78
N VAL A 3 -6.98 20.70 -71.21
CA VAL A 3 -6.87 22.13 -70.80
C VAL A 3 -7.74 22.44 -69.56
N HIS A 4 -7.33 23.46 -68.80
CA HIS A 4 -8.04 24.05 -67.65
C HIS A 4 -9.03 25.15 -68.09
N PRO A 5 -9.94 25.64 -67.22
CA PRO A 5 -9.63 26.83 -66.42
C PRO A 5 -10.04 26.71 -64.95
N ALA A 6 -9.86 27.80 -64.19
CA ALA A 6 -10.06 27.89 -62.73
C ALA A 6 -11.03 29.02 -62.36
N VAL A 7 -11.44 29.06 -61.08
CA VAL A 7 -11.66 30.28 -60.26
C VAL A 7 -11.63 29.85 -58.77
N SER A 8 -11.33 30.77 -57.86
CA SER A 8 -10.94 30.48 -56.47
C SER A 8 -11.65 31.36 -55.42
N HIS A 9 -11.95 30.78 -54.25
CA HIS A 9 -12.29 31.44 -52.96
C HIS A 9 -12.35 30.35 -51.86
N LEU A 10 -12.48 30.65 -50.56
CA LEU A 10 -11.61 31.41 -49.64
C LEU A 10 -12.08 31.08 -48.19
N MET A 11 -11.43 31.64 -47.16
CA MET A 11 -11.51 31.14 -45.77
C MET A 11 -12.80 31.47 -44.99
N THR A 12 -13.04 30.70 -43.92
CA THR A 12 -13.79 30.95 -42.66
C THR A 12 -14.24 32.41 -42.37
N PRO A 13 -15.42 32.66 -41.72
CA PRO A 13 -15.68 32.17 -40.35
C PRO A 13 -17.16 31.95 -39.90
N THR A 14 -17.33 31.45 -38.66
CA THR A 14 -18.61 31.42 -37.93
C THR A 14 -18.70 32.54 -36.88
N PRO A 15 -19.74 33.40 -36.88
CA PRO A 15 -19.93 34.45 -35.87
C PRO A 15 -20.74 33.98 -34.63
N ARG A 16 -20.59 34.70 -33.51
CA ARG A 16 -21.47 34.66 -32.33
C ARG A 16 -22.57 35.73 -32.44
N LEU A 17 -23.67 35.59 -31.70
CA LEU A 17 -24.34 36.75 -31.10
C LEU A 17 -24.98 36.41 -29.73
N ARG A 18 -25.55 37.41 -29.05
CA ARG A 18 -26.08 37.37 -27.66
C ARG A 18 -27.44 38.08 -27.57
N LEU A 19 -28.23 37.75 -26.55
CA LEU A 19 -29.01 38.60 -25.60
C LEU A 19 -29.84 37.61 -24.74
N ALA A 20 -29.94 37.62 -23.40
CA ALA A 20 -30.06 38.66 -22.36
C ALA A 20 -31.49 39.19 -22.18
N ALA A 21 -32.04 39.04 -20.96
CA ALA A 21 -33.33 39.57 -20.51
C ALA A 21 -33.33 39.79 -18.98
N MET A 22 -34.03 40.82 -18.50
CA MET A 22 -34.17 41.19 -17.07
C MET A 22 -35.64 41.09 -16.64
N VAL A 23 -35.91 40.55 -15.45
CA VAL A 23 -37.07 40.85 -14.57
C VAL A 23 -36.55 40.62 -13.14
N CYS A 24 -36.35 41.61 -12.25
CA CYS A 24 -37.18 42.71 -11.71
C CYS A 24 -37.98 42.29 -10.46
N CYS A 25 -37.91 43.12 -9.41
CA CYS A 25 -38.51 42.86 -8.10
C CYS A 25 -39.90 43.50 -7.95
N ALA A 26 -40.75 42.91 -7.11
CA ALA A 26 -41.86 43.61 -6.46
C ALA A 26 -42.12 43.03 -5.06
N LEU A 27 -42.47 43.88 -4.09
CA LEU A 27 -42.99 43.48 -2.78
C LEU A 27 -44.51 43.69 -2.76
N LEU A 28 -45.25 43.00 -1.87
CA LEU A 28 -45.98 43.63 -0.75
C LEU A 28 -46.95 42.67 -0.01
N ALA A 29 -47.38 43.14 1.17
CA ALA A 29 -48.62 42.81 1.91
C ALA A 29 -48.78 41.41 2.56
N CYS A 30 -48.65 41.40 3.89
CA CYS A 30 -49.50 40.62 4.80
C CYS A 30 -50.71 41.50 5.22
N PRO A 31 -51.82 40.98 5.79
CA PRO A 31 -51.90 40.97 7.27
C PRO A 31 -52.85 39.92 7.94
N ALA A 32 -52.64 39.75 9.26
CA ALA A 32 -53.65 39.48 10.32
C ALA A 32 -54.38 38.10 10.41
N ALA A 33 -54.96 37.69 11.56
CA ALA A 33 -54.63 37.88 13.00
C ALA A 33 -55.55 37.05 13.94
N ALA A 34 -54.99 36.36 14.95
CA ALA A 34 -55.62 35.95 16.24
C ALA A 34 -54.50 35.37 17.15
N GLN A 35 -54.17 35.94 18.33
CA GLN A 35 -54.79 35.78 19.67
C GLN A 35 -54.77 34.34 20.22
N SER A 36 -54.42 34.04 21.49
CA SER A 36 -53.77 34.78 22.61
C SER A 36 -53.41 33.74 23.74
N GLN A 37 -52.75 33.97 24.89
CA GLN A 37 -52.24 35.16 25.62
C GLN A 37 -50.77 34.93 26.14
N GLY A 38 -50.45 35.34 27.38
CA GLY A 38 -49.22 35.01 28.15
C GLY A 38 -49.55 34.29 29.48
N PRO A 39 -48.78 34.43 30.61
CA PRO A 39 -47.91 35.56 30.96
C PRO A 39 -46.53 35.27 31.66
N THR A 40 -45.66 36.29 31.62
CA THR A 40 -44.66 36.75 32.63
C THR A 40 -43.67 35.79 33.34
N LEU A 41 -42.38 36.15 33.23
CA LEU A 41 -41.27 35.78 34.12
C LEU A 41 -41.27 36.60 35.44
N PRO A 42 -40.73 36.08 36.56
CA PRO A 42 -40.23 36.86 37.68
C PRO A 42 -38.72 37.15 37.57
N THR A 43 -38.29 38.37 37.90
CA THR A 43 -36.88 38.80 37.86
C THR A 43 -36.14 38.43 39.16
N PRO A 44 -34.92 37.84 39.12
CA PRO A 44 -34.11 37.65 40.32
C PRO A 44 -33.44 38.97 40.75
N SER A 45 -33.58 39.32 42.04
CA SER A 45 -32.97 40.50 42.63
C SER A 45 -31.49 40.26 43.01
N ARG A 46 -30.68 41.32 42.89
CA ARG A 46 -29.25 41.30 43.24
C ARG A 46 -29.07 41.33 44.77
N GLN A 47 -28.72 40.20 45.38
CA GLN A 47 -28.13 40.17 46.73
C GLN A 47 -26.63 39.85 46.65
N MET A 48 -25.85 40.50 47.52
CA MET A 48 -24.43 40.21 47.71
C MET A 48 -24.28 39.08 48.73
N GLY A 49 -23.60 37.99 48.34
CA GLY A 49 -23.21 36.90 49.21
C GLY A 49 -21.77 36.47 48.93
N ALA A 50 -20.90 36.61 49.92
CA ALA A 50 -19.69 35.82 50.11
C ALA A 50 -19.99 34.78 51.22
N PRO A 51 -19.27 33.65 51.36
CA PRO A 51 -17.89 33.46 50.91
C PRO A 51 -17.56 32.06 50.29
N THR A 52 -16.27 31.90 49.94
CA THR A 52 -15.51 30.62 49.88
C THR A 52 -16.13 29.40 49.19
N GLY A 53 -15.68 29.14 47.96
CA GLY A 53 -15.68 27.81 47.32
C GLY A 53 -14.40 27.67 46.49
N GLY A 54 -13.69 26.54 46.60
CA GLY A 54 -12.38 26.38 45.97
C GLY A 54 -12.46 26.25 44.44
N THR A 55 -11.52 26.87 43.73
CA THR A 55 -11.37 26.69 42.28
C THR A 55 -10.75 25.33 41.99
N THR A 56 -11.57 24.28 41.92
CA THR A 56 -11.21 23.07 41.17
C THR A 56 -11.01 23.48 39.72
N PHE A 57 -9.74 23.56 39.28
CA PHE A 57 -9.42 23.54 37.87
C PHE A 57 -10.01 22.26 37.29
N GLN A 58 -11.02 22.38 36.42
CA GLN A 58 -11.41 21.25 35.59
C GLN A 58 -10.19 20.88 34.75
N HIS A 59 -9.73 19.63 34.85
CA HIS A 59 -8.69 19.12 33.95
C HIS A 59 -9.19 19.31 32.51
N ALA A 60 -8.48 20.16 31.75
CA ALA A 60 -8.80 20.38 30.36
C ALA A 60 -8.53 19.08 29.58
N ILE A 61 -9.41 18.76 28.64
CA ILE A 61 -9.36 17.50 27.90
C ILE A 61 -9.09 17.81 26.43
N PHE A 62 -8.05 17.20 25.86
CA PHE A 62 -7.83 17.15 24.43
C PHE A 62 -8.63 15.98 23.86
N GLY A 63 -9.84 16.31 23.40
CA GLY A 63 -10.86 15.33 23.02
C GLY A 63 -10.57 14.58 21.72
N ASN A 64 -11.45 13.62 21.43
CA ASN A 64 -11.48 12.95 20.13
C ASN A 64 -11.87 13.94 19.02
N PRO A 65 -11.16 13.98 17.87
CA PRO A 65 -11.46 14.93 16.81
C PRO A 65 -12.74 14.56 16.05
N ARG A 66 -13.34 15.57 15.42
CA ARG A 66 -14.30 15.37 14.32
C ARG A 66 -13.52 15.27 13.01
N SER A 67 -13.92 14.40 12.09
CA SER A 67 -13.32 14.33 10.75
C SER A 67 -14.35 14.29 9.63
N SER A 68 -13.93 14.72 8.44
CA SER A 68 -14.70 14.64 7.19
C SER A 68 -13.75 14.38 6.02
N ASN A 69 -14.27 13.82 4.92
CA ASN A 69 -13.47 13.46 3.75
C ASN A 69 -14.10 14.04 2.48
N GLU A 70 -13.28 14.58 1.59
CA GLU A 70 -13.69 15.13 0.30
C GLU A 70 -12.61 14.78 -0.74
N GLY A 71 -12.96 13.99 -1.75
CA GLY A 71 -12.00 13.47 -2.73
C GLY A 71 -10.85 12.70 -2.07
N ASN A 72 -9.63 13.25 -2.19
CA ASN A 72 -8.40 12.74 -1.59
C ASN A 72 -7.96 13.54 -0.34
N HIS A 73 -8.80 14.41 0.21
CA HIS A 73 -8.51 15.20 1.41
C HIS A 73 -9.27 14.65 2.64
N THR A 74 -8.63 14.71 3.80
CA THR A 74 -9.25 14.48 5.11
C THR A 74 -9.10 15.74 5.96
N ARG A 75 -10.22 16.32 6.37
CA ARG A 75 -10.26 17.38 7.38
C ARG A 75 -10.40 16.77 8.77
N VAL A 76 -9.61 17.25 9.73
CA VAL A 76 -9.62 16.85 11.14
C VAL A 76 -9.76 18.10 11.99
N VAL A 77 -10.67 18.09 12.97
CA VAL A 77 -10.98 19.23 13.83
C VAL A 77 -10.96 18.82 15.29
N PHE A 78 -10.09 19.45 16.07
CA PHE A 78 -9.99 19.29 17.53
C PHE A 78 -10.61 20.50 18.24
N ASP A 79 -11.40 20.25 19.30
CA ASP A 79 -11.86 21.31 20.19
C ASP A 79 -10.76 21.66 21.21
N LEU A 80 -10.51 22.95 21.40
CA LEU A 80 -9.46 23.47 22.27
C LEU A 80 -10.09 24.05 23.54
N ALA A 81 -10.01 23.30 24.64
CA ALA A 81 -10.42 23.77 25.95
C ALA A 81 -9.57 24.97 26.44
N LEU A 82 -10.09 25.70 27.43
CA LEU A 82 -9.40 26.87 28.00
C LEU A 82 -8.05 26.45 28.61
N GLY A 83 -6.97 27.17 28.27
CA GLY A 83 -5.61 26.86 28.74
C GLY A 83 -4.84 25.85 27.89
N VAL A 84 -5.47 25.18 26.93
CA VAL A 84 -4.78 24.24 26.04
C VAL A 84 -3.89 24.96 25.03
N THR A 85 -2.65 24.48 24.91
CA THR A 85 -1.67 24.90 23.92
C THR A 85 -1.10 23.68 23.20
N TYR A 86 -0.53 23.87 22.00
CA TYR A 86 0.07 22.79 21.24
C TYR A 86 1.17 23.28 20.30
N ALA A 87 2.05 22.37 19.88
CA ALA A 87 2.99 22.56 18.77
C ALA A 87 2.69 21.56 17.64
N LEU A 88 2.89 21.99 16.39
CA LEU A 88 2.67 21.15 15.20
C LEU A 88 3.99 20.81 14.53
N ILE A 89 4.31 19.51 14.48
CA ILE A 89 5.56 18.98 13.92
C ILE A 89 5.22 18.05 12.75
N PRO A 90 5.40 18.51 11.49
CA PRO A 90 5.37 17.62 10.33
C PRO A 90 6.47 16.57 10.44
N THR A 91 6.10 15.31 10.26
CA THR A 91 6.98 14.15 10.26
C THR A 91 6.88 13.43 8.91
N VAL A 92 7.73 12.41 8.69
CA VAL A 92 7.61 11.59 7.48
C VAL A 92 6.26 10.88 7.43
N ASP A 93 5.87 10.15 8.47
CA ASP A 93 4.62 9.36 8.49
C ASP A 93 3.35 10.20 8.76
N GLY A 94 3.42 11.53 8.81
CA GLY A 94 2.26 12.40 9.07
C GLY A 94 2.51 13.53 10.05
N LEU A 95 1.47 14.00 10.75
CA LEU A 95 1.54 15.18 11.63
C LEU A 95 1.57 14.77 13.11
N ARG A 96 2.62 15.19 13.83
CA ARG A 96 2.65 15.11 15.30
C ARG A 96 2.14 16.43 15.90
N ILE A 97 1.30 16.30 16.92
CA ILE A 97 0.74 17.38 17.73
C ILE A 97 1.24 17.14 19.16
N ASP A 98 2.13 17.99 19.64
CA ASP A 98 2.54 17.97 21.05
C ASP A 98 1.58 18.87 21.82
N VAL A 99 0.81 18.31 22.75
CA VAL A 99 -0.25 19.02 23.49
C VAL A 99 0.22 19.34 24.91
N ALA A 100 -0.08 20.55 25.39
CA ALA A 100 0.22 20.97 26.76
C ALA A 100 -0.99 21.65 27.41
N GLY A 101 -1.13 21.46 28.72
CA GLY A 101 -2.24 21.99 29.51
C GLY A 101 -3.53 21.15 29.48
N ALA A 102 -3.51 19.95 28.87
CA ALA A 102 -4.65 19.02 28.86
C ALA A 102 -4.23 17.55 28.95
N GLU A 103 -5.17 16.72 29.43
CA GLU A 103 -5.12 15.26 29.32
C GLU A 103 -5.65 14.82 27.95
N ILE A 104 -4.99 13.86 27.30
CA ILE A 104 -5.38 13.36 25.97
C ILE A 104 -6.16 12.06 26.13
N LEU A 105 -7.39 12.02 25.60
CA LEU A 105 -8.18 10.79 25.60
C LEU A 105 -7.66 9.76 24.60
N ALA A 106 -7.83 8.48 24.93
CA ALA A 106 -7.64 7.40 23.98
C ALA A 106 -8.57 7.58 22.75
N PRO A 107 -8.09 7.26 21.53
CA PRO A 107 -8.87 7.45 20.31
C PRO A 107 -10.01 6.43 20.21
N VAL A 108 -11.24 6.93 20.09
CA VAL A 108 -12.47 6.14 19.84
C VAL A 108 -12.52 5.61 18.40
N ARG A 109 -11.80 6.26 17.48
CA ARG A 109 -11.46 5.74 16.15
C ARG A 109 -10.02 6.10 15.85
N THR A 110 -9.25 5.16 15.30
CA THR A 110 -7.87 5.41 14.85
C THR A 110 -7.85 5.95 13.43
N ALA A 111 -8.46 5.26 12.47
CA ALA A 111 -8.63 5.79 11.12
C ALA A 111 -9.64 6.96 11.12
N LEU A 112 -9.21 8.13 10.64
CA LEU A 112 -10.05 9.34 10.54
C LEU A 112 -10.50 9.63 9.10
N GLY A 113 -9.80 9.10 8.09
CA GLY A 113 -10.12 9.32 6.69
C GLY A 113 -9.12 8.70 5.70
N ILE A 114 -9.30 8.98 4.41
CA ILE A 114 -8.44 8.46 3.33
C ILE A 114 -6.99 8.98 3.43
N SER A 115 -6.83 10.21 3.93
CA SER A 115 -5.55 10.89 4.08
C SER A 115 -5.05 10.95 5.53
N VAL A 116 -5.85 10.44 6.50
CA VAL A 116 -5.40 10.16 7.88
C VAL A 116 -5.85 8.75 8.27
N VAL A 117 -4.97 7.79 7.99
CA VAL A 117 -5.25 6.35 8.05
C VAL A 117 -5.17 5.76 9.46
N ASP A 118 -4.53 6.45 10.39
CA ASP A 118 -4.37 6.05 11.79
C ASP A 118 -4.16 7.30 12.69
N GLN A 119 -4.56 7.22 13.95
CA GLN A 119 -4.35 8.23 14.99
C GLN A 119 -3.82 7.51 16.22
N ARG A 120 -2.64 7.92 16.68
CA ARG A 120 -1.98 7.37 17.87
C ARG A 120 -1.87 8.43 18.95
N VAL A 121 -1.96 8.01 20.21
CA VAL A 121 -1.72 8.84 21.39
C VAL A 121 -0.60 8.21 22.19
N SER A 122 0.37 9.01 22.63
CA SER A 122 1.48 8.58 23.48
C SER A 122 1.87 9.71 24.43
N GLY A 123 1.55 9.56 25.73
CA GLY A 123 1.72 10.62 26.72
C GLY A 123 1.00 11.90 26.29
N THR A 124 1.77 12.97 26.09
CA THR A 124 1.30 14.30 25.65
C THR A 124 1.30 14.49 24.13
N GLN A 125 1.47 13.43 23.33
CA GLN A 125 1.56 13.51 21.86
C GLN A 125 0.38 12.83 21.18
N VAL A 126 -0.19 13.50 20.17
CA VAL A 126 -1.06 12.87 19.15
C VAL A 126 -0.29 12.77 17.84
N SER A 127 -0.32 11.62 17.18
CA SER A 127 0.22 11.45 15.82
C SER A 127 -0.90 11.07 14.85
N LEU A 128 -1.15 11.92 13.86
CA LEU A 128 -2.02 11.66 12.72
C LEU A 128 -1.17 11.05 11.60
N ILE A 129 -1.42 9.79 11.23
CA ILE A 129 -0.63 9.07 10.24
C ILE A 129 -1.21 9.31 8.85
N THR A 130 -0.39 9.80 7.92
CA THR A 130 -0.78 10.11 6.54
C THR A 130 -0.10 9.15 5.55
N PRO A 131 -0.78 8.72 4.46
CA PRO A 131 -0.20 7.76 3.51
C PRO A 131 0.90 8.37 2.60
N PHE A 132 1.07 9.69 2.64
CA PHE A 132 2.09 10.50 1.96
C PHE A 132 2.85 11.35 3.01
N ALA A 133 4.07 11.79 2.69
CA ALA A 133 4.87 12.57 3.64
C ALA A 133 4.42 14.04 3.73
N LEU A 134 4.52 14.62 4.94
CA LEU A 134 4.28 16.05 5.19
C LEU A 134 5.58 16.84 5.19
N THR A 135 5.60 17.97 4.50
CA THR A 135 6.70 18.95 4.61
C THR A 135 6.27 20.13 5.49
N ARG A 136 6.99 21.26 5.49
CA ARG A 136 6.51 22.48 6.16
C ARG A 136 5.30 23.13 5.47
N THR A 137 5.08 22.87 4.19
CA THR A 137 4.11 23.61 3.36
C THR A 137 3.27 22.73 2.42
N THR A 138 3.57 21.43 2.32
CA THR A 138 2.88 20.48 1.43
C THR A 138 2.38 19.26 2.20
N GLY A 139 1.27 18.68 1.74
CA GLY A 139 0.58 17.56 2.37
C GLY A 139 -0.47 17.97 3.40
N TRP A 140 -0.42 19.21 3.90
CA TRP A 140 -1.30 19.70 4.95
C TRP A 140 -1.46 21.22 4.97
N ARG A 141 -2.53 21.67 5.63
CA ARG A 141 -2.76 23.05 6.06
C ARG A 141 -3.36 23.05 7.47
N ALA A 142 -2.99 24.01 8.31
CA ALA A 142 -3.59 24.20 9.64
C ALA A 142 -4.08 25.63 9.87
N SER A 143 -5.22 25.76 10.54
CA SER A 143 -5.79 27.03 11.00
C SER A 143 -6.46 26.88 12.37
N GLU A 144 -6.69 28.00 13.04
CA GLU A 144 -7.61 28.08 14.17
C GLU A 144 -8.88 28.83 13.77
N ALA A 145 -9.98 28.53 14.46
CA ALA A 145 -11.19 29.34 14.45
C ALA A 145 -11.82 29.36 15.85
N THR A 146 -12.63 30.38 16.13
CA THR A 146 -13.56 30.39 17.28
C THR A 146 -14.97 30.22 16.75
N LEU A 147 -15.68 29.21 17.23
CA LEU A 147 -17.07 28.94 16.86
C LEU A 147 -18.00 29.99 17.49
N ALA A 148 -19.22 30.14 16.97
CA ALA A 148 -20.23 31.03 17.54
C ALA A 148 -20.62 30.69 19.00
N SER A 149 -20.27 29.50 19.48
CA SER A 149 -20.38 29.07 20.88
C SER A 149 -19.21 29.53 21.78
N GLY A 150 -18.23 30.26 21.25
CA GLY A 150 -17.02 30.68 21.96
C GLY A 150 -15.90 29.62 22.04
N ILE A 151 -16.15 28.39 21.54
CA ILE A 151 -15.17 27.30 21.54
C ILE A 151 -14.09 27.56 20.47
N ARG A 152 -12.80 27.58 20.87
CA ARG A 152 -11.66 27.53 19.94
C ARG A 152 -11.53 26.14 19.34
N VAL A 153 -11.17 26.06 18.07
CA VAL A 153 -10.91 24.79 17.36
C VAL A 153 -9.62 24.87 16.55
N LEU A 154 -8.82 23.79 16.59
CA LEU A 154 -7.74 23.54 15.65
C LEU A 154 -8.32 22.78 14.45
N ILE A 155 -8.15 23.32 13.25
CA ILE A 155 -8.58 22.73 11.98
C ILE A 155 -7.32 22.31 11.22
N LEU A 156 -7.31 21.06 10.74
CA LEU A 156 -6.24 20.47 9.95
C LEU A 156 -6.84 19.91 8.66
N ASP A 157 -6.38 20.38 7.51
CA ASP A 157 -6.68 19.79 6.20
C ASP A 157 -5.46 18.98 5.76
N LEU A 158 -5.63 17.69 5.45
CA LEU A 158 -4.53 16.80 5.04
C LEU A 158 -4.86 16.09 3.73
N GLY A 159 -3.93 16.13 2.77
CA GLY A 159 -4.06 15.53 1.44
C GLY A 159 -2.80 15.80 0.61
N PRO A 160 -2.45 14.93 -0.35
CA PRO A 160 -1.12 14.95 -0.99
C PRO A 160 -0.84 16.24 -1.80
N ASP A 161 -1.89 16.87 -2.30
CA ASP A 161 -1.90 18.14 -3.03
C ASP A 161 -2.26 19.37 -2.15
N VAL A 162 -2.54 19.17 -0.86
CA VAL A 162 -2.85 20.28 0.06
C VAL A 162 -1.60 21.11 0.29
N LEU A 163 -1.69 22.41 -0.05
CA LEU A 163 -0.65 23.40 0.17
C LEU A 163 -1.04 24.38 1.28
N GLY A 164 -0.09 24.73 2.14
CA GLY A 164 -0.22 25.82 3.10
C GLY A 164 0.68 25.70 4.33
N GLY A 165 0.79 24.50 4.91
CA GLY A 165 1.35 24.34 6.25
C GLY A 165 0.50 25.04 7.31
N ALA A 166 1.09 25.41 8.46
CA ALA A 166 0.38 26.23 9.44
C ALA A 166 0.18 27.66 8.90
N GLY A 167 -1.05 28.15 9.02
CA GLY A 167 -1.43 29.53 8.67
C GLY A 167 -0.63 30.57 9.45
N GLU A 168 -0.67 31.83 9.01
CA GLU A 168 0.33 32.83 9.41
C GLU A 168 0.43 33.04 10.92
N ASN A 169 -0.71 33.07 11.61
CA ASN A 169 -0.81 33.20 13.07
C ASN A 169 -0.26 31.98 13.84
N LEU A 170 -0.11 30.83 13.19
CA LEU A 170 0.34 29.56 13.78
C LEU A 170 1.81 29.23 13.44
N ARG A 171 2.49 30.02 12.61
CA ARG A 171 3.90 29.77 12.22
C ARG A 171 4.86 29.75 13.42
N GLY A 172 4.54 30.45 14.50
CA GLY A 172 5.30 30.44 15.76
C GLY A 172 5.18 29.13 16.56
N LEU A 173 4.20 28.27 16.24
CA LEU A 173 3.96 26.97 16.89
C LEU A 173 4.55 25.78 16.09
N ILE A 174 5.33 26.05 15.05
CA ILE A 174 6.12 25.04 14.33
C ILE A 174 7.53 24.97 14.93
N THR A 175 7.74 24.09 15.90
CA THR A 175 9.06 23.87 16.51
C THR A 175 10.02 23.22 15.50
N ARG A 176 11.30 23.64 15.49
CA ARG A 176 12.35 22.94 14.73
C ARG A 176 12.79 21.68 15.49
N LEU A 177 13.07 20.59 14.77
CA LEU A 177 14.15 19.70 15.21
C LEU A 177 15.47 20.49 15.14
N SER A 178 16.13 20.65 16.28
CA SER A 178 17.33 21.48 16.43
C SER A 178 18.61 20.66 16.27
N GLY A 179 19.40 20.95 15.23
CA GLY A 179 20.76 20.43 15.08
C GLY A 179 21.01 19.71 13.76
N ALA A 180 21.37 20.48 12.73
CA ALA A 180 22.10 19.97 11.58
C ALA A 180 23.53 20.53 11.64
N PRO A 181 24.56 19.71 11.98
CA PRO A 181 25.95 20.13 11.82
C PRO A 181 26.25 20.40 10.35
N GLN A 182 26.97 21.48 10.04
CA GLN A 182 27.50 21.65 8.69
C GLN A 182 28.63 20.64 8.45
N GLY A 183 28.83 20.29 7.17
CA GLY A 183 29.58 19.08 6.80
C GLY A 183 31.03 19.06 7.24
N LEU A 184 31.42 17.99 7.93
CA LEU A 184 32.80 17.53 8.03
C LEU A 184 33.01 16.38 7.05
N ALA A 185 33.76 16.64 5.98
CA ALA A 185 34.20 15.58 5.07
C ALA A 185 35.32 14.78 5.74
N ILE A 186 35.00 13.59 6.24
CA ILE A 186 35.98 12.67 6.84
C ILE A 186 36.40 11.65 5.80
N SER A 187 37.59 11.85 5.21
CA SER A 187 38.25 10.86 4.37
C SER A 187 38.68 9.66 5.21
N ALA A 188 38.00 8.51 5.05
CA ALA A 188 38.35 7.29 5.76
C ALA A 188 39.65 6.68 5.19
N SER A 189 40.74 6.77 5.95
CA SER A 189 41.96 6.00 5.69
C SER A 189 41.80 4.56 6.20
N VAL A 190 42.20 3.58 5.39
CA VAL A 190 42.12 2.16 5.76
C VAL A 190 43.41 1.72 6.45
N ALA A 191 43.27 1.24 7.69
CA ALA A 191 44.26 0.42 8.37
C ALA A 191 43.53 -0.83 8.90
N GLY A 192 43.92 -2.02 8.46
CA GLY A 192 43.20 -3.26 8.75
C GLY A 192 44.07 -4.29 9.49
N THR A 193 43.41 -5.11 10.30
CA THR A 193 43.98 -6.32 10.92
C THR A 193 42.88 -7.33 11.29
N GLY A 194 43.12 -8.61 11.01
CA GLY A 194 42.55 -9.77 11.74
C GLY A 194 41.03 -10.00 11.73
N THR A 195 40.53 -10.88 10.86
CA THR A 195 39.23 -11.56 11.02
C THR A 195 39.35 -12.76 11.98
N PRO A 196 38.27 -13.17 12.68
CA PRO A 196 37.65 -14.43 12.25
C PRO A 196 36.10 -14.47 12.32
N GLY A 197 35.50 -14.99 11.23
CA GLY A 197 34.24 -15.75 11.17
C GLY A 197 32.97 -15.26 11.90
N GLY A 198 32.06 -14.57 11.19
CA GLY A 198 30.68 -14.42 11.70
C GLY A 198 29.75 -13.41 10.99
N VAL A 199 29.22 -13.76 9.80
CA VAL A 199 28.32 -12.92 8.99
C VAL A 199 29.00 -11.63 8.49
N THR A 200 29.89 -11.79 7.51
CA THR A 200 30.42 -10.67 6.71
C THR A 200 29.31 -9.98 5.93
N PRO A 201 29.22 -8.64 5.94
CA PRO A 201 28.64 -7.91 4.81
C PRO A 201 29.45 -8.24 3.56
N SER A 202 28.79 -8.61 2.47
CA SER A 202 29.49 -8.76 1.18
C SER A 202 29.65 -7.40 0.52
N ASP A 203 30.82 -6.80 0.70
CA ASP A 203 31.41 -6.03 -0.40
C ASP A 203 31.59 -6.95 -1.63
N MET A 204 31.67 -6.35 -2.82
CA MET A 204 31.49 -7.09 -4.08
C MET A 204 32.48 -8.24 -4.26
N LEU A 205 31.97 -9.37 -4.75
CA LEU A 205 32.78 -10.52 -5.19
C LEU A 205 33.65 -10.12 -6.41
N SER A 206 34.87 -9.67 -6.14
CA SER A 206 35.92 -9.57 -7.17
C SER A 206 36.46 -10.98 -7.48
N ALA A 207 36.51 -11.34 -8.76
CA ALA A 207 36.64 -12.72 -9.21
C ALA A 207 38.08 -13.27 -9.23
N THR A 208 38.87 -13.07 -8.16
CA THR A 208 40.23 -13.64 -8.02
C THR A 208 40.63 -13.93 -6.57
N SER A 209 40.39 -15.16 -6.09
CA SER A 209 41.21 -15.86 -5.06
C SER A 209 40.71 -17.29 -4.84
N GLY A 210 41.62 -18.28 -4.94
CA GLY A 210 41.30 -19.70 -4.77
C GLY A 210 41.24 -20.16 -3.30
N VAL A 211 40.39 -19.54 -2.49
CA VAL A 211 40.14 -19.96 -1.09
C VAL A 211 38.93 -20.91 -1.07
N THR A 212 39.03 -22.02 -0.33
CA THR A 212 37.89 -22.91 -0.09
C THR A 212 36.73 -22.14 0.55
N PRO A 213 35.48 -22.31 0.09
CA PRO A 213 34.37 -21.52 0.60
C PRO A 213 34.19 -21.78 2.10
N PRO A 214 34.05 -20.73 2.94
CA PRO A 214 33.75 -20.91 4.35
C PRO A 214 32.41 -21.63 4.53
N ALA A 215 32.23 -22.29 5.67
CA ALA A 215 30.98 -22.98 6.00
C ALA A 215 29.77 -22.06 5.75
N ALA A 216 28.73 -22.61 5.10
CA ALA A 216 27.62 -21.83 4.58
C ALA A 216 27.03 -20.92 5.68
N PRO A 217 26.83 -19.62 5.40
CA PRO A 217 26.29 -18.70 6.41
C PRO A 217 24.90 -19.17 6.86
N PRO A 218 24.51 -18.90 8.12
CA PRO A 218 23.17 -19.23 8.59
C PRO A 218 22.12 -18.61 7.66
N PRO A 219 20.97 -19.30 7.46
CA PRO A 219 19.97 -18.87 6.49
C PRO A 219 19.50 -17.45 6.75
N LEU A 220 19.09 -16.77 5.67
CA LEU A 220 18.61 -15.39 5.68
C LEU A 220 17.42 -15.24 6.66
N PRO A 221 17.11 -14.01 7.15
CA PRO A 221 15.91 -13.74 7.92
C PRO A 221 14.65 -14.33 7.25
N GLY A 222 13.75 -14.93 8.04
CA GLY A 222 12.60 -15.66 7.49
C GLY A 222 12.99 -16.92 6.69
N GLY A 223 14.15 -17.53 6.96
CA GLY A 223 14.63 -18.75 6.30
C GLY A 223 13.82 -20.02 6.57
N VAL A 224 12.74 -19.92 7.37
CA VAL A 224 11.66 -20.90 7.43
C VAL A 224 10.49 -20.34 6.61
N PRO A 225 10.20 -20.90 5.41
CA PRO A 225 9.05 -20.52 4.60
C PRO A 225 7.76 -20.43 5.43
N GLY A 226 7.13 -19.26 5.39
CA GLY A 226 5.88 -19.00 6.08
C GLY A 226 5.95 -18.60 7.56
N GLN A 227 7.14 -18.44 8.16
CA GLN A 227 7.27 -17.81 9.47
C GLN A 227 7.19 -16.27 9.36
N VAL A 228 6.18 -15.65 9.97
CA VAL A 228 6.06 -14.18 10.04
C VAL A 228 7.24 -13.59 10.80
N SER A 229 7.77 -12.46 10.31
CA SER A 229 8.76 -11.66 11.04
C SER A 229 8.11 -11.04 12.29
N ALA A 230 8.62 -11.36 13.48
CA ALA A 230 8.03 -10.91 14.72
C ALA A 230 8.03 -9.36 14.81
N LEU A 231 6.84 -8.76 14.93
CA LEU A 231 6.68 -7.31 15.08
C LEU A 231 7.22 -6.76 16.41
N SER A 232 7.61 -7.62 17.34
CA SER A 232 8.31 -7.24 18.56
C SER A 232 9.19 -8.39 19.07
N GLY A 233 10.17 -8.06 19.91
CA GLY A 233 11.05 -9.02 20.55
C GLY A 233 12.04 -8.35 21.50
N GLN A 234 12.91 -9.15 22.12
CA GLN A 234 13.87 -8.68 23.12
C GLN A 234 15.21 -9.40 22.97
N ALA A 235 16.31 -8.64 23.01
CA ALA A 235 17.67 -9.17 23.09
C ALA A 235 17.87 -9.95 24.41
N GLN A 236 18.67 -11.02 24.38
CA GLN A 236 18.93 -11.82 25.57
C GLN A 236 19.69 -11.02 26.66
N GLY A 237 19.60 -11.46 27.92
CA GLY A 237 20.26 -10.82 29.05
C GLY A 237 19.39 -9.77 29.76
N ARG A 238 20.03 -8.84 30.48
CA ARG A 238 19.38 -7.76 31.25
C ARG A 238 19.77 -6.41 30.67
N ILE A 239 18.84 -5.44 30.72
CA ILE A 239 19.07 -4.07 30.26
C ILE A 239 20.31 -3.50 30.95
N GLN A 240 21.24 -2.98 30.16
CA GLN A 240 22.43 -2.25 30.59
C GLN A 240 22.13 -0.74 30.56
N PRO A 241 22.03 -0.04 31.72
CA PRO A 241 21.75 1.39 31.74
C PRO A 241 22.81 2.20 30.98
N GLY A 242 22.36 3.11 30.10
CA GLY A 242 23.24 3.92 29.27
C GLY A 242 23.87 3.19 28.07
N ALA A 243 23.50 1.94 27.78
CA ALA A 243 24.01 1.23 26.62
C ALA A 243 23.60 1.91 25.31
N LEU A 244 24.61 2.22 24.48
CA LEU A 244 24.43 2.91 23.20
C LEU A 244 24.15 1.94 22.05
N LEU A 245 23.29 2.32 21.11
CA LEU A 245 23.17 1.70 19.80
C LEU A 245 24.21 2.34 18.84
N PRO A 246 25.11 1.56 18.21
CA PRO A 246 26.00 2.08 17.17
C PRO A 246 25.20 2.40 15.90
N ALA A 247 25.86 3.04 14.92
CA ALA A 247 25.32 3.18 13.57
C ALA A 247 24.92 1.80 12.96
N PRO A 248 23.85 1.73 12.16
CA PRO A 248 23.38 0.47 11.60
C PRO A 248 24.34 -0.03 10.53
N ARG A 249 24.65 -1.33 10.52
CA ARG A 249 25.39 -1.92 9.39
C ARG A 249 24.42 -2.14 8.23
N ILE A 250 24.82 -1.68 7.04
CA ILE A 250 24.04 -1.80 5.80
C ILE A 250 24.73 -2.78 4.86
N GLY A 251 24.01 -3.78 4.35
CA GLY A 251 24.49 -4.70 3.31
C GLY A 251 23.60 -4.61 2.07
N LYS A 252 24.16 -4.14 0.95
CA LYS A 252 23.43 -3.96 -0.31
C LYS A 252 23.57 -5.21 -1.17
N ASN A 253 22.46 -5.80 -1.59
CA ASN A 253 22.40 -7.00 -2.44
C ASN A 253 21.54 -6.69 -3.68
N PRO A 254 21.64 -7.47 -4.78
CA PRO A 254 20.78 -7.28 -5.94
C PRO A 254 19.29 -7.35 -5.57
N GLY A 255 18.60 -6.21 -5.64
CA GLY A 255 17.16 -6.08 -5.34
C GLY A 255 16.78 -6.24 -3.85
N LEU A 256 17.73 -6.15 -2.92
CA LEU A 256 17.51 -6.29 -1.48
C LEU A 256 18.58 -5.55 -0.67
N THR A 257 18.17 -4.70 0.27
CA THR A 257 19.09 -4.05 1.21
C THR A 257 18.82 -4.53 2.64
N ARG A 258 19.87 -5.01 3.32
CA ARG A 258 19.84 -5.45 4.72
C ARG A 258 20.30 -4.32 5.63
N VAL A 259 19.56 -4.11 6.72
CA VAL A 259 19.94 -3.30 7.88
C VAL A 259 20.21 -4.24 9.05
N VAL A 260 21.25 -3.99 9.85
CA VAL A 260 21.51 -4.72 11.10
C VAL A 260 21.70 -3.75 12.25
N LEU A 261 20.85 -3.87 13.27
CA LEU A 261 20.97 -3.14 14.54
C LEU A 261 21.62 -4.06 15.59
N GLU A 262 22.69 -3.57 16.22
CA GLU A 262 23.45 -4.27 17.27
C GLU A 262 22.84 -3.98 18.66
N LEU A 263 21.77 -4.67 18.99
CA LEU A 263 21.01 -4.47 20.23
C LEU A 263 21.83 -4.92 21.46
N PRO A 264 22.04 -4.06 22.47
CA PRO A 264 22.65 -4.46 23.72
C PRO A 264 21.74 -5.42 24.51
N PRO A 265 22.27 -6.15 25.50
CA PRO A 265 21.50 -7.08 26.31
C PRO A 265 20.21 -6.51 26.90
N GLY A 266 19.14 -7.32 26.88
CA GLY A 266 17.83 -6.96 27.40
C GLY A 266 17.06 -5.87 26.64
N ALA A 267 17.65 -5.21 25.63
CA ALA A 267 16.95 -4.18 24.84
C ALA A 267 15.79 -4.81 24.04
N ALA A 268 14.62 -4.16 24.08
CA ALA A 268 13.43 -4.61 23.36
C ALA A 268 13.19 -3.78 22.10
N TYR A 269 12.50 -4.37 21.12
CA TYR A 269 12.13 -3.72 19.87
C TYR A 269 10.65 -3.92 19.54
N ARG A 270 10.08 -2.97 18.81
CA ARG A 270 8.75 -3.02 18.20
C ARG A 270 8.79 -2.40 16.81
N MET A 271 8.23 -3.08 15.83
CA MET A 271 8.25 -2.72 14.42
C MET A 271 6.89 -2.21 13.96
N LEU A 272 6.91 -1.14 13.18
CA LEU A 272 5.75 -0.41 12.69
C LEU A 272 5.96 -0.09 11.20
N PRO A 273 5.47 -0.97 10.30
CA PRO A 273 5.45 -0.72 8.86
C PRO A 273 4.50 0.42 8.49
N SER A 274 4.89 1.25 7.51
CA SER A 274 4.08 2.33 6.93
C SER A 274 4.21 2.38 5.39
N SER A 275 3.45 3.27 4.75
CA SER A 275 3.59 3.52 3.30
C SER A 275 4.93 4.14 2.89
N LEU A 276 5.76 4.56 3.85
CA LEU A 276 7.06 5.19 3.63
C LEU A 276 8.24 4.34 4.11
N GLY A 277 7.99 3.28 4.89
CA GLY A 277 9.02 2.35 5.34
C GLY A 277 8.78 1.77 6.72
N LEU A 278 9.86 1.35 7.37
CA LEU A 278 9.80 0.61 8.62
C LEU A 278 10.33 1.46 9.78
N ARG A 279 9.45 1.82 10.72
CA ARG A 279 9.86 2.38 12.00
C ARG A 279 10.12 1.23 12.99
N VAL A 280 11.20 1.34 13.75
CA VAL A 280 11.56 0.41 14.83
C VAL A 280 11.71 1.23 16.12
N GLU A 281 10.75 1.07 17.03
CA GLU A 281 10.80 1.62 18.39
C GLU A 281 11.67 0.68 19.24
N LEU A 282 12.68 1.22 19.92
CA LEU A 282 13.61 0.47 20.77
C LEU A 282 13.58 0.99 22.21
N THR A 283 13.60 0.10 23.19
CA THR A 283 13.66 0.46 24.63
C THR A 283 14.80 -0.26 25.34
N GLY A 284 15.31 0.33 26.42
CA GLY A 284 16.52 -0.16 27.11
C GLY A 284 17.84 0.13 26.38
N VAL A 285 17.82 1.07 25.43
CA VAL A 285 18.98 1.50 24.62
C VAL A 285 18.81 2.98 24.25
N SER A 286 19.91 3.72 24.10
CA SER A 286 19.91 5.11 23.60
C SER A 286 20.91 5.31 22.47
N ALA A 287 20.85 6.46 21.79
CA ALA A 287 21.87 6.90 20.83
C ALA A 287 21.86 8.44 20.74
N ALA A 288 22.90 9.01 20.12
CA ALA A 288 22.81 10.36 19.60
C ALA A 288 21.92 10.40 18.33
N PRO A 289 21.32 11.54 17.97
CA PRO A 289 20.70 11.72 16.67
C PRO A 289 21.72 11.48 15.55
N LEU A 290 21.35 10.65 14.58
CA LEU A 290 22.24 10.21 13.50
C LEU A 290 21.40 9.82 12.28
N GLU A 291 21.80 10.21 11.07
CA GLU A 291 21.09 9.83 9.85
C GLU A 291 22.03 9.62 8.66
N ALA A 292 21.55 8.90 7.65
CA ALA A 292 22.19 8.83 6.34
C ALA A 292 21.15 8.64 5.23
N GLN A 293 21.45 9.17 4.04
CA GLN A 293 20.53 9.25 2.89
C GLN A 293 21.21 8.68 1.62
N ALA A 294 20.45 8.56 0.53
CA ALA A 294 20.90 8.00 -0.75
C ALA A 294 21.52 6.59 -0.65
N ILE A 295 20.97 5.74 0.22
CA ILE A 295 21.58 4.46 0.58
C ILE A 295 21.43 3.40 -0.54
N SER A 296 20.22 3.20 -1.06
CA SER A 296 19.88 2.16 -2.05
C SER A 296 18.50 2.42 -2.68
N PRO A 297 18.06 1.64 -3.69
CA PRO A 297 16.68 1.67 -4.17
C PRO A 297 15.67 1.15 -3.14
N GLU A 298 16.02 0.13 -2.35
CA GLU A 298 15.07 -0.49 -1.41
C GLU A 298 14.96 0.29 -0.10
N LEU A 299 16.08 0.78 0.42
CA LEU A 299 16.23 1.70 1.55
C LEU A 299 16.81 3.02 1.04
N GLN A 300 16.01 4.07 0.99
CA GLN A 300 16.45 5.40 0.54
C GLN A 300 17.29 6.11 1.61
N ALA A 301 16.86 6.06 2.86
CA ALA A 301 17.49 6.73 4.00
C ALA A 301 17.19 6.01 5.32
N TRP A 302 17.97 6.28 6.36
CA TRP A 302 17.66 5.90 7.73
C TRP A 302 18.03 7.01 8.71
N ARG A 303 17.34 7.07 9.85
CA ARG A 303 17.64 8.03 10.93
C ARG A 303 17.34 7.47 12.33
N TYR A 304 18.05 8.00 13.31
CA TYR A 304 17.94 7.74 14.75
C TYR A 304 17.33 8.98 15.42
N GLU A 305 16.19 8.79 16.09
CA GLU A 305 15.37 9.80 16.75
C GLU A 305 15.24 9.45 18.24
N PRO A 306 16.10 9.99 19.12
CA PRO A 306 16.07 9.68 20.55
C PRO A 306 14.79 10.20 21.21
N GLY A 307 14.21 9.40 22.11
CA GLY A 307 13.04 9.75 22.92
C GLY A 307 13.38 9.77 24.41
N THR A 308 12.35 9.97 25.25
CA THR A 308 12.48 9.92 26.72
C THR A 308 12.83 8.52 27.24
N ASP A 309 12.22 7.48 26.66
CA ASP A 309 12.23 6.11 27.17
C ASP A 309 12.96 5.12 26.24
N GLY A 310 13.70 5.64 25.26
CA GLY A 310 14.41 4.82 24.27
C GLY A 310 14.77 5.55 22.97
N LEU A 311 14.75 4.82 21.86
CA LEU A 311 15.21 5.28 20.55
C LEU A 311 14.24 4.85 19.45
N THR A 312 13.81 5.79 18.60
CA THR A 312 13.12 5.45 17.35
C THR A 312 14.14 5.37 16.21
N VAL A 313 14.16 4.25 15.48
CA VAL A 313 14.92 4.08 14.24
C VAL A 313 13.94 4.09 13.07
N THR A 314 14.05 5.07 12.18
CA THR A 314 13.17 5.21 11.00
C THR A 314 13.94 4.78 9.75
N LEU A 315 13.45 3.77 9.04
CA LEU A 315 14.03 3.22 7.80
C LEU A 315 13.11 3.59 6.62
N LEU A 316 13.48 4.61 5.83
CA LEU A 316 12.71 5.11 4.69
C LEU A 316 12.94 4.22 3.46
N THR A 317 11.91 3.56 2.94
CA THR A 317 12.00 2.62 1.82
C THR A 317 11.61 3.25 0.48
N GLY A 318 12.06 2.66 -0.63
CA GLY A 318 11.70 3.10 -1.98
C GLY A 318 10.26 2.78 -2.40
N THR A 319 9.57 1.93 -1.63
CA THR A 319 8.19 1.48 -1.84
C THR A 319 7.50 1.28 -0.50
N PRO A 320 6.15 1.35 -0.43
CA PRO A 320 5.38 0.97 0.76
C PRO A 320 5.76 -0.40 1.33
N VAL A 321 5.66 -0.52 2.66
CA VAL A 321 5.77 -1.79 3.37
C VAL A 321 4.47 -2.07 4.14
N THR A 322 4.20 -3.32 4.47
CA THR A 322 3.01 -3.74 5.24
C THR A 322 3.40 -4.63 6.41
N ASN A 323 2.45 -5.08 7.23
CA ASN A 323 2.71 -6.08 8.27
C ASN A 323 3.20 -7.45 7.74
N ARG A 324 3.19 -7.70 6.41
CA ARG A 324 3.59 -8.97 5.80
C ARG A 324 4.38 -8.86 4.49
N SER A 325 4.71 -7.65 4.02
CA SER A 325 5.39 -7.45 2.73
C SER A 325 6.25 -6.20 2.67
N GLY A 326 7.19 -6.18 1.72
CA GLY A 326 8.22 -5.15 1.53
C GLY A 326 9.45 -5.28 2.44
N TRP A 327 9.36 -6.11 3.49
CA TRP A 327 10.42 -6.37 4.45
C TRP A 327 10.28 -7.75 5.11
N ARG A 328 11.33 -8.17 5.83
CA ARG A 328 11.33 -9.27 6.81
C ARG A 328 12.43 -9.04 7.83
N ALA A 329 12.34 -9.62 9.02
CA ALA A 329 13.37 -9.49 10.05
C ALA A 329 13.57 -10.76 10.89
N GLN A 330 14.75 -10.85 11.51
CA GLN A 330 15.13 -11.88 12.46
C GLN A 330 16.00 -11.27 13.56
N LEU A 331 15.66 -11.58 14.82
CA LEU A 331 16.59 -11.40 15.93
C LEU A 331 17.55 -12.58 15.94
N VAL A 332 18.83 -12.32 15.67
CA VAL A 332 19.91 -13.31 15.72
C VAL A 332 20.62 -13.18 17.07
N LEU A 333 20.88 -14.31 17.72
CA LEU A 333 21.57 -14.36 19.01
C LEU A 333 23.02 -13.81 18.94
N PRO A 334 23.62 -13.45 20.08
CA PRO A 334 25.01 -13.02 20.14
C PRO A 334 25.97 -14.09 19.61
N LEU A 335 27.10 -13.63 19.05
CA LEU A 335 28.21 -14.51 18.67
C LEU A 335 29.19 -14.68 19.84
N PRO A 336 30.00 -15.75 19.87
CA PRO A 336 31.17 -15.82 20.74
C PRO A 336 32.00 -14.54 20.64
N GLY A 337 32.30 -13.91 21.79
CA GLY A 337 33.03 -12.64 21.86
C GLY A 337 32.16 -11.38 21.87
N THR A 338 30.83 -11.47 21.83
CA THR A 338 29.92 -10.33 22.06
C THR A 338 28.70 -10.73 22.89
N ASP A 339 28.15 -9.78 23.65
CA ASP A 339 26.86 -9.91 24.35
C ASP A 339 25.67 -9.39 23.51
N ARG A 340 25.94 -8.71 22.38
CA ARG A 340 24.92 -8.04 21.57
C ARG A 340 24.14 -8.98 20.67
N SER A 341 22.83 -8.83 20.66
CA SER A 341 21.92 -9.51 19.73
C SER A 341 21.76 -8.68 18.46
N ARG A 342 21.64 -9.33 17.30
CA ARG A 342 21.59 -8.65 16.00
C ARG A 342 20.19 -8.70 15.41
N LEU A 343 19.53 -7.56 15.38
CA LEU A 343 18.25 -7.43 14.68
C LEU A 343 18.53 -7.17 13.19
N ALA A 344 18.49 -8.23 12.39
CA ALA A 344 18.71 -8.19 10.96
C ALA A 344 17.38 -8.01 10.23
N ILE A 345 17.28 -6.97 9.42
CA ILE A 345 16.07 -6.56 8.68
C ILE A 345 16.43 -6.54 7.19
N ASP A 346 15.77 -7.35 6.38
CA ASP A 346 15.84 -7.26 4.91
C ASP A 346 14.72 -6.36 4.40
N LEU A 347 15.04 -5.46 3.48
CA LEU A 347 14.11 -4.55 2.80
C LEU A 347 14.18 -4.80 1.29
N SER A 348 13.02 -5.02 0.66
CA SER A 348 12.90 -5.19 -0.79
C SER A 348 11.43 -5.10 -1.23
N PRO A 349 11.09 -4.38 -2.32
CA PRO A 349 9.74 -4.35 -2.86
C PRO A 349 9.24 -5.73 -3.31
N SER A 350 10.14 -6.70 -3.51
CA SER A 350 9.81 -8.07 -3.89
C SER A 350 9.47 -8.99 -2.72
N LEU A 351 9.54 -8.57 -1.45
CA LEU A 351 9.21 -9.46 -0.34
C LEU A 351 7.68 -9.56 -0.16
N ALA A 352 7.11 -10.73 -0.45
CA ALA A 352 5.67 -11.01 -0.35
C ALA A 352 5.29 -11.80 0.92
N ASP A 353 3.99 -11.92 1.21
CA ASP A 353 3.47 -12.78 2.28
C ASP A 353 3.62 -14.25 1.89
N LEU A 354 4.48 -14.97 2.61
CA LEU A 354 4.73 -16.41 2.43
C LEU A 354 4.01 -17.30 3.48
N THR A 355 3.20 -16.74 4.39
CA THR A 355 2.54 -17.53 5.46
C THR A 355 1.58 -18.60 4.90
N PRO A 356 1.49 -19.82 5.45
CA PRO A 356 0.58 -20.82 4.88
C PRO A 356 -0.88 -20.38 5.01
N LEU A 357 -1.61 -20.31 3.89
CA LEU A 357 -3.05 -20.02 3.92
C LEU A 357 -3.77 -21.04 4.81
N THR A 358 -4.59 -20.55 5.75
CA THR A 358 -5.37 -21.40 6.64
C THR A 358 -6.43 -22.20 5.86
N PRO A 359 -6.93 -23.32 6.40
CA PRO A 359 -8.01 -24.10 5.77
C PRO A 359 -9.28 -23.29 5.47
N ARG A 360 -9.52 -22.16 6.18
CA ARG A 360 -10.65 -21.26 5.90
C ARG A 360 -10.37 -20.31 4.73
N GLU A 361 -9.19 -19.71 4.67
CA GLU A 361 -8.80 -18.84 3.55
C GLU A 361 -8.69 -19.60 2.22
N ARG A 362 -8.35 -20.89 2.27
CA ARG A 362 -8.33 -21.80 1.10
C ARG A 362 -9.73 -22.10 0.50
N VAL A 363 -10.82 -21.68 1.13
CA VAL A 363 -12.19 -21.88 0.62
C VAL A 363 -12.65 -20.65 -0.15
N LEU A 364 -12.70 -20.77 -1.48
CA LEU A 364 -13.29 -19.76 -2.34
C LEU A 364 -14.83 -19.83 -2.20
N ALA A 365 -15.47 -18.73 -1.80
CA ALA A 365 -16.92 -18.68 -1.65
C ALA A 365 -17.64 -18.96 -2.99
N ALA A 366 -18.81 -19.59 -2.95
CA ALA A 366 -19.52 -20.01 -4.16
C ALA A 366 -19.88 -18.85 -5.11
N VAL A 367 -20.04 -19.19 -6.39
CA VAL A 367 -20.61 -18.35 -7.45
C VAL A 367 -22.00 -18.91 -7.79
N PRO A 368 -23.08 -18.11 -7.71
CA PRO A 368 -24.43 -18.61 -8.01
C PRO A 368 -24.57 -19.00 -9.48
N ALA A 369 -25.28 -20.10 -9.74
CA ALA A 369 -25.65 -20.50 -11.09
C ALA A 369 -26.66 -19.50 -11.69
N THR A 370 -26.54 -19.21 -12.98
CA THR A 370 -27.37 -18.18 -13.65
C THR A 370 -28.52 -18.82 -14.42
N PRO A 371 -29.72 -18.20 -14.47
CA PRO A 371 -30.84 -18.74 -15.22
C PRO A 371 -30.65 -18.57 -16.73
N VAL A 372 -30.95 -19.63 -17.48
CA VAL A 372 -31.08 -19.61 -18.94
C VAL A 372 -32.39 -18.90 -19.31
N ALA A 373 -32.37 -17.57 -19.23
CA ALA A 373 -33.37 -16.73 -19.88
C ALA A 373 -33.34 -16.98 -21.40
N ARG A 374 -34.34 -17.70 -21.90
CA ARG A 374 -34.83 -17.57 -23.28
C ARG A 374 -35.82 -16.40 -23.34
N GLY A 375 -36.33 -16.08 -24.54
CA GLY A 375 -37.13 -14.89 -24.81
C GLY A 375 -38.36 -14.70 -23.90
N THR A 376 -38.88 -13.47 -23.87
CA THR A 376 -39.97 -13.03 -22.99
C THR A 376 -41.20 -13.94 -23.02
N ALA A 377 -41.64 -14.33 -21.82
CA ALA A 377 -42.89 -15.05 -21.51
C ALA A 377 -43.02 -16.51 -22.02
N MET A 378 -42.45 -17.46 -21.27
CA MET A 378 -43.25 -18.53 -20.64
C MET A 378 -42.43 -19.39 -19.64
N LEU A 379 -43.14 -20.09 -18.74
CA LEU A 379 -42.64 -21.20 -17.89
C LEU A 379 -41.49 -20.89 -16.92
N ALA A 380 -41.78 -20.07 -15.89
CA ALA A 380 -40.91 -19.86 -14.73
C ALA A 380 -40.74 -21.09 -13.78
N LEU A 381 -41.11 -22.29 -14.23
CA LEU A 381 -41.04 -23.54 -13.46
C LEU A 381 -39.97 -24.53 -13.98
N GLY A 382 -39.22 -24.16 -15.02
CA GLY A 382 -38.23 -25.02 -15.68
C GLY A 382 -37.00 -24.29 -16.21
N ALA A 383 -36.66 -23.13 -15.64
CA ALA A 383 -35.49 -22.34 -16.03
C ALA A 383 -34.20 -23.10 -15.66
N ALA A 384 -33.58 -23.76 -16.63
CA ALA A 384 -32.31 -24.44 -16.44
C ALA A 384 -31.26 -23.45 -15.88
N LEU A 385 -30.63 -23.84 -14.78
CA LEU A 385 -29.51 -23.10 -14.19
C LEU A 385 -28.21 -23.56 -14.86
N VAL A 386 -27.44 -22.62 -15.40
CA VAL A 386 -26.10 -22.89 -15.96
C VAL A 386 -25.03 -22.34 -15.03
N LYS A 387 -23.96 -23.13 -14.86
CA LYS A 387 -22.74 -22.67 -14.19
C LYS A 387 -22.16 -21.47 -14.96
N PRO A 388 -21.68 -20.42 -14.27
CA PRO A 388 -20.80 -19.44 -14.88
C PRO A 388 -19.54 -20.14 -15.40
N ARG A 389 -18.94 -19.65 -16.49
CA ARG A 389 -17.87 -20.29 -17.24
C ARG A 389 -16.71 -19.34 -17.48
N ALA A 390 -15.50 -19.78 -17.17
CA ALA A 390 -14.26 -19.02 -17.36
C ALA A 390 -13.25 -19.83 -18.20
N VAL A 391 -12.50 -19.16 -19.08
CA VAL A 391 -11.29 -19.73 -19.70
C VAL A 391 -10.08 -19.31 -18.87
N ILE A 392 -9.28 -20.29 -18.48
CA ILE A 392 -7.98 -20.10 -17.82
C ILE A 392 -6.88 -20.58 -18.77
N ASP A 393 -5.95 -19.70 -19.09
CA ASP A 393 -4.88 -19.91 -20.05
C ASP A 393 -3.49 -19.84 -19.39
N PRO A 394 -2.91 -20.97 -18.97
CA PRO A 394 -1.50 -20.98 -18.56
C PRO A 394 -0.60 -20.74 -19.77
N GLY A 395 0.12 -19.62 -19.74
CA GLY A 395 0.98 -19.15 -20.82
C GLY A 395 2.02 -20.17 -21.27
N HIS A 396 2.48 -20.03 -22.52
CA HIS A 396 3.54 -20.87 -23.11
C HIS A 396 3.19 -22.39 -23.09
N GLY A 397 4.19 -23.28 -23.13
CA GLY A 397 4.01 -24.74 -23.07
C GLY A 397 4.67 -25.52 -24.20
N GLY A 398 5.00 -26.78 -23.94
CA GLY A 398 5.69 -27.66 -24.90
C GLY A 398 7.11 -27.18 -25.17
N ARG A 399 7.42 -26.87 -26.44
CA ARG A 399 8.73 -26.31 -26.84
C ARG A 399 8.95 -24.87 -26.42
N ASP A 400 7.87 -24.13 -26.16
CA ASP A 400 7.92 -22.74 -25.72
C ASP A 400 8.00 -22.70 -24.19
N SER A 401 9.16 -22.30 -23.67
CA SER A 401 9.43 -22.20 -22.23
C SER A 401 8.79 -20.99 -21.55
N GLY A 402 8.50 -19.94 -22.32
CA GLY A 402 8.44 -18.57 -21.77
C GLY A 402 9.77 -18.13 -21.15
N GLY A 403 9.70 -17.17 -20.24
CA GLY A 403 10.81 -16.66 -19.46
C GLY A 403 11.56 -17.75 -18.70
N ILE A 404 12.90 -17.72 -18.78
CA ILE A 404 13.81 -18.57 -18.01
C ILE A 404 14.64 -17.66 -17.09
N GLY A 405 14.64 -17.97 -15.80
CA GLY A 405 15.38 -17.24 -14.78
C GLY A 405 15.52 -18.07 -13.52
N ALA A 406 15.07 -17.55 -12.39
CA ALA A 406 14.98 -18.33 -11.16
C ALA A 406 14.03 -19.55 -11.31
N VAL A 407 12.98 -19.40 -12.11
CA VAL A 407 12.01 -20.44 -12.51
C VAL A 407 11.83 -20.47 -14.03
N ILE A 408 11.18 -21.51 -14.55
CA ILE A 408 10.73 -21.58 -15.95
C ILE A 408 9.24 -21.21 -16.00
N GLU A 409 8.89 -20.15 -16.73
CA GLU A 409 7.54 -19.58 -16.79
C GLU A 409 6.46 -20.63 -17.08
N LYS A 410 6.62 -21.43 -18.15
CA LYS A 410 5.59 -22.42 -18.55
C LYS A 410 5.23 -23.45 -17.47
N GLN A 411 6.11 -23.67 -16.48
CA GLN A 411 5.88 -24.59 -15.38
C GLN A 411 5.04 -23.92 -14.30
N VAL A 412 5.50 -22.77 -13.79
CA VAL A 412 4.80 -22.01 -12.72
C VAL A 412 3.45 -21.49 -13.19
N ALA A 413 3.34 -21.02 -14.45
CA ALA A 413 2.07 -20.62 -15.04
C ALA A 413 1.04 -21.76 -15.04
N LEU A 414 1.46 -22.99 -15.39
CA LEU A 414 0.60 -24.18 -15.33
C LEU A 414 0.23 -24.53 -13.88
N GLU A 415 1.20 -24.53 -12.97
CA GLU A 415 1.01 -24.89 -11.57
C GLU A 415 0.02 -23.95 -10.85
N VAL A 416 0.07 -22.65 -11.16
CA VAL A 416 -0.90 -21.66 -10.66
C VAL A 416 -2.26 -21.82 -11.35
N ALA A 417 -2.30 -21.99 -12.67
CA ALA A 417 -3.55 -22.17 -13.40
C ALA A 417 -4.35 -23.41 -12.96
N LEU A 418 -3.68 -24.51 -12.63
CA LEU A 418 -4.31 -25.71 -12.09
C LEU A 418 -4.91 -25.47 -10.69
N ARG A 419 -4.25 -24.69 -9.82
CA ARG A 419 -4.84 -24.25 -8.54
C ARG A 419 -6.05 -23.35 -8.75
N VAL A 420 -5.97 -22.39 -9.67
CA VAL A 420 -7.07 -21.47 -10.02
C VAL A 420 -8.29 -22.24 -10.51
N ARG A 421 -8.09 -23.22 -11.41
CA ARG A 421 -9.12 -24.16 -11.86
C ARG A 421 -9.80 -24.84 -10.68
N ASP A 422 -9.03 -25.46 -9.79
CA ASP A 422 -9.57 -26.24 -8.68
C ASP A 422 -10.36 -25.39 -7.68
N LEU A 423 -9.93 -24.15 -7.42
CA LEU A 423 -10.65 -23.18 -6.58
C LEU A 423 -11.98 -22.76 -7.23
N LEU A 424 -11.94 -22.37 -8.50
CA LEU A 424 -13.13 -21.93 -9.25
C LEU A 424 -14.14 -23.08 -9.46
N SER A 425 -13.68 -24.29 -9.77
CA SER A 425 -14.54 -25.46 -9.92
C SER A 425 -15.23 -25.86 -8.61
N LYS A 426 -14.54 -25.76 -7.47
CA LYS A 426 -15.14 -25.95 -6.13
C LYS A 426 -16.16 -24.85 -5.79
N ALA A 427 -15.95 -23.63 -6.27
CA ALA A 427 -16.91 -22.53 -6.15
C ALA A 427 -18.09 -22.60 -7.14
N GLY A 428 -18.16 -23.63 -8.00
CA GLY A 428 -19.29 -23.87 -8.91
C GLY A 428 -19.10 -23.36 -10.34
N VAL A 429 -17.93 -22.81 -10.68
CA VAL A 429 -17.60 -22.33 -12.04
C VAL A 429 -17.21 -23.50 -12.95
N ASP A 430 -17.64 -23.44 -14.20
CA ASP A 430 -17.21 -24.32 -15.29
C ASP A 430 -15.91 -23.79 -15.90
N VAL A 431 -14.79 -24.50 -15.72
CA VAL A 431 -13.46 -23.98 -16.08
C VAL A 431 -12.92 -24.67 -17.32
N ILE A 432 -12.76 -23.89 -18.39
CA ILE A 432 -12.09 -24.32 -19.62
C ILE A 432 -10.60 -24.00 -19.51
N MET A 433 -9.75 -25.02 -19.55
CA MET A 433 -8.29 -24.85 -19.62
C MET A 433 -7.83 -24.83 -21.08
N THR A 434 -6.96 -23.89 -21.47
CA THR A 434 -6.29 -24.00 -22.78
C THR A 434 -5.32 -25.18 -22.80
N ARG A 435 -4.57 -25.35 -21.71
CA ARG A 435 -3.79 -26.55 -21.40
C ARG A 435 -3.81 -26.85 -19.92
N ASP A 436 -3.75 -28.14 -19.63
CA ASP A 436 -3.73 -28.81 -18.33
C ASP A 436 -2.40 -29.54 -18.08
N THR A 437 -1.51 -29.48 -19.07
CA THR A 437 -0.29 -30.27 -19.24
C THR A 437 0.78 -29.42 -19.93
N ASP A 438 2.03 -29.90 -19.98
CA ASP A 438 3.13 -29.22 -20.68
C ASP A 438 3.08 -29.43 -22.21
N ARG A 439 2.10 -28.79 -22.85
CA ARG A 439 1.89 -28.82 -24.30
C ARG A 439 1.56 -27.44 -24.85
N ALA A 440 1.88 -27.21 -26.12
CA ALA A 440 1.22 -26.18 -26.93
C ALA A 440 -0.14 -26.71 -27.44
N LEU A 441 -0.99 -25.84 -27.99
CA LEU A 441 -2.14 -26.28 -28.79
C LEU A 441 -1.70 -26.77 -30.17
N VAL A 442 -0.79 -26.02 -30.81
CA VAL A 442 -0.16 -26.34 -32.10
C VAL A 442 1.29 -25.85 -32.12
N PRO A 443 2.16 -26.37 -33.02
CA PRO A 443 3.56 -25.95 -33.07
C PRO A 443 3.81 -24.52 -33.57
N ASP A 444 2.90 -23.95 -34.38
CA ASP A 444 3.01 -22.55 -34.80
C ASP A 444 2.53 -21.60 -33.70
N LYS A 445 3.41 -20.68 -33.29
CA LYS A 445 3.13 -19.78 -32.16
C LYS A 445 2.03 -18.75 -32.47
N ALA A 446 1.90 -18.30 -33.72
CA ALA A 446 0.86 -17.34 -34.09
C ALA A 446 -0.54 -17.98 -34.00
N THR A 447 -0.68 -19.21 -34.49
CA THR A 447 -1.90 -20.01 -34.44
C THR A 447 -2.20 -20.50 -33.02
N ASP A 448 -1.21 -20.94 -32.24
CA ASP A 448 -1.37 -21.31 -30.82
C ASP A 448 -1.99 -20.15 -30.00
N LEU A 449 -1.43 -18.95 -30.10
CA LEU A 449 -1.96 -17.76 -29.42
C LEU A 449 -3.36 -17.35 -29.90
N ARG A 450 -3.70 -17.62 -31.17
CA ARG A 450 -5.05 -17.35 -31.70
C ARG A 450 -6.06 -18.38 -31.19
N MET A 451 -5.72 -19.67 -31.23
CA MET A 451 -6.58 -20.75 -30.74
C MET A 451 -6.87 -20.65 -29.23
N ARG A 452 -5.94 -20.13 -28.43
CA ARG A 452 -6.18 -19.85 -27.00
C ARG A 452 -7.31 -18.84 -26.79
N ALA A 453 -7.28 -17.72 -27.54
CA ALA A 453 -8.31 -16.68 -27.46
C ALA A 453 -9.67 -17.15 -28.03
N GLU A 454 -9.64 -17.98 -29.06
CA GLU A 454 -10.83 -18.55 -29.71
C GLU A 454 -11.45 -19.73 -28.92
N LEU A 455 -10.85 -20.15 -27.80
CA LEU A 455 -11.37 -21.24 -26.95
C LEU A 455 -12.60 -20.83 -26.11
N ALA A 456 -12.97 -19.55 -26.11
CA ALA A 456 -14.23 -19.08 -25.56
C ALA A 456 -15.42 -19.64 -26.37
N SER A 457 -16.28 -20.41 -25.71
CA SER A 457 -17.51 -20.94 -26.31
C SER A 457 -18.71 -20.03 -25.97
N PRO A 458 -19.84 -20.11 -26.71
CA PRO A 458 -21.05 -19.38 -26.35
C PRO A 458 -21.44 -19.64 -24.89
N GLY A 459 -21.50 -18.57 -24.10
CA GLY A 459 -21.75 -18.64 -22.65
C GLY A 459 -20.51 -18.60 -21.74
N THR A 460 -19.28 -18.56 -22.27
CA THR A 460 -18.09 -18.16 -21.47
C THR A 460 -18.17 -16.68 -21.11
N GLN A 461 -18.00 -16.32 -19.83
CA GLN A 461 -18.08 -14.93 -19.36
C GLN A 461 -16.75 -14.17 -19.37
N VAL A 462 -15.61 -14.83 -19.10
CA VAL A 462 -14.29 -14.20 -18.92
C VAL A 462 -13.13 -15.09 -19.41
N PHE A 463 -12.02 -14.45 -19.80
CA PHE A 463 -10.75 -15.08 -20.15
C PHE A 463 -9.62 -14.54 -19.26
N VAL A 464 -8.83 -15.42 -18.65
CA VAL A 464 -7.64 -15.05 -17.86
C VAL A 464 -6.43 -15.85 -18.31
N SER A 465 -5.42 -15.15 -18.82
CA SER A 465 -4.10 -15.73 -19.10
C SER A 465 -3.14 -15.48 -17.93
N ILE A 466 -2.28 -16.44 -17.63
CA ILE A 466 -1.39 -16.45 -16.46
C ILE A 466 0.05 -16.63 -16.92
N HIS A 467 0.91 -15.68 -16.58
CA HIS A 467 2.27 -15.52 -17.10
C HIS A 467 3.27 -15.12 -15.99
N VAL A 468 4.56 -15.26 -16.28
CA VAL A 468 5.67 -14.91 -15.37
C VAL A 468 6.72 -14.10 -16.12
N ASN A 469 6.73 -12.80 -15.88
CA ASN A 469 7.50 -11.81 -16.62
C ASN A 469 9.03 -12.00 -16.47
N ALA A 470 9.79 -11.47 -17.43
CA ALA A 470 11.25 -11.45 -17.41
C ALA A 470 11.77 -10.18 -18.08
N LEU A 471 12.76 -9.53 -17.45
CA LEU A 471 13.54 -8.45 -18.07
C LEU A 471 14.97 -8.92 -18.39
N PRO A 472 15.63 -8.35 -19.42
CA PRO A 472 17.05 -8.59 -19.68
C PRO A 472 17.93 -8.28 -18.46
N ALA A 473 19.06 -8.97 -18.33
CA ALA A 473 19.93 -8.90 -17.15
C ALA A 473 20.30 -7.45 -16.72
N ALA A 474 20.53 -6.55 -17.69
CA ALA A 474 20.86 -5.15 -17.44
C ALA A 474 19.72 -4.31 -16.81
N SER A 475 18.48 -4.79 -16.85
CA SER A 475 17.30 -4.15 -16.25
C SER A 475 16.52 -5.05 -15.28
N ALA A 476 17.01 -6.26 -15.01
CA ALA A 476 16.36 -7.27 -14.18
C ALA A 476 15.84 -6.72 -12.83
N LEU A 477 16.64 -5.90 -12.14
CA LEU A 477 16.28 -5.29 -10.83
C LEU A 477 15.17 -4.22 -10.90
N ARG A 478 14.60 -3.93 -12.07
CA ARG A 478 13.45 -3.02 -12.27
C ARG A 478 12.13 -3.77 -12.51
N GLY A 479 12.20 -5.08 -12.75
CA GLY A 479 11.06 -5.98 -12.87
C GLY A 479 10.85 -6.68 -11.54
N TYR A 480 9.79 -6.34 -10.84
CA TYR A 480 9.38 -6.99 -9.60
C TYR A 480 7.90 -6.73 -9.33
N GLY A 481 7.21 -7.70 -8.72
CA GLY A 481 5.80 -7.59 -8.35
C GLY A 481 4.84 -7.79 -9.53
N VAL A 482 3.56 -7.58 -9.26
CA VAL A 482 2.45 -8.02 -10.12
C VAL A 482 1.95 -6.90 -11.02
N GLU A 483 1.79 -7.17 -12.32
CA GLU A 483 1.04 -6.33 -13.28
C GLU A 483 -0.02 -7.13 -14.03
N THR A 484 -1.17 -6.51 -14.30
CA THR A 484 -2.26 -7.13 -15.07
C THR A 484 -2.54 -6.33 -16.33
N TRP A 485 -2.35 -6.98 -17.47
CA TRP A 485 -2.53 -6.47 -18.82
C TRP A 485 -3.96 -6.69 -19.32
N TRP A 486 -4.53 -5.69 -19.99
CA TRP A 486 -5.83 -5.77 -20.68
C TRP A 486 -5.76 -5.16 -22.09
N ASN A 487 -6.77 -5.44 -22.91
CA ASN A 487 -6.92 -4.85 -24.25
C ASN A 487 -8.22 -4.03 -24.34
N PRO A 488 -8.20 -2.80 -24.91
CA PRO A 488 -9.41 -1.99 -25.11
C PRO A 488 -10.46 -2.53 -26.09
N ASN A 489 -10.20 -3.65 -26.78
CA ASN A 489 -11.14 -4.31 -27.70
C ASN A 489 -12.47 -4.72 -27.06
N HIS A 490 -12.50 -4.97 -25.74
CA HIS A 490 -13.71 -5.27 -25.00
C HIS A 490 -13.81 -4.37 -23.75
N PRO A 491 -14.91 -3.61 -23.56
CA PRO A 491 -14.96 -2.50 -22.59
C PRO A 491 -14.82 -2.93 -21.12
N LEU A 492 -15.15 -4.18 -20.80
CA LEU A 492 -15.05 -4.72 -19.44
C LEU A 492 -13.68 -5.36 -19.11
N SER A 493 -12.75 -5.44 -20.07
CA SER A 493 -11.43 -6.06 -19.85
C SER A 493 -10.58 -5.30 -18.82
N SER A 494 -10.69 -3.97 -18.77
CA SER A 494 -10.04 -3.12 -17.77
C SER A 494 -10.55 -3.39 -16.35
N ALA A 495 -11.86 -3.60 -16.19
CA ALA A 495 -12.49 -3.92 -14.93
C ALA A 495 -12.12 -5.35 -14.47
N LEU A 496 -12.12 -6.35 -15.36
CA LEU A 496 -11.64 -7.69 -15.04
C LEU A 496 -10.18 -7.67 -14.56
N ALA A 497 -9.31 -6.93 -15.26
CA ALA A 497 -7.92 -6.76 -14.88
C ALA A 497 -7.76 -6.04 -13.52
N ALA A 498 -8.60 -5.04 -13.23
CA ALA A 498 -8.62 -4.36 -11.92
C ALA A 498 -8.96 -5.32 -10.78
N LEU A 499 -10.01 -6.15 -10.94
CA LEU A 499 -10.42 -7.11 -9.92
C LEU A 499 -9.34 -8.17 -9.66
N ILE A 500 -8.69 -8.69 -10.71
CA ILE A 500 -7.59 -9.64 -10.59
C ILE A 500 -6.36 -9.01 -9.91
N GLN A 501 -5.91 -7.83 -10.38
CA GLN A 501 -4.78 -7.11 -9.79
C GLN A 501 -4.98 -6.83 -8.30
N ASN A 502 -6.16 -6.31 -7.94
CA ASN A 502 -6.48 -5.93 -6.56
C ASN A 502 -6.55 -7.16 -5.64
N ASN A 503 -7.26 -8.22 -6.01
CA ASN A 503 -7.35 -9.43 -5.17
C ASN A 503 -5.98 -10.13 -5.04
N VAL A 504 -5.19 -10.25 -6.11
CA VAL A 504 -3.85 -10.87 -6.03
C VAL A 504 -2.91 -10.06 -5.13
N THR A 505 -2.84 -8.73 -5.31
CA THR A 505 -1.95 -7.89 -4.47
C THR A 505 -2.42 -7.79 -3.03
N ALA A 506 -3.73 -7.82 -2.76
CA ALA A 506 -4.27 -7.86 -1.40
C ALA A 506 -3.96 -9.19 -0.67
N VAL A 507 -4.06 -10.33 -1.36
CA VAL A 507 -3.77 -11.64 -0.77
C VAL A 507 -2.27 -11.88 -0.61
N THR A 508 -1.45 -11.52 -1.61
CA THR A 508 0.02 -11.71 -1.62
C THR A 508 0.82 -10.65 -0.88
N GLY A 509 0.29 -9.43 -0.74
CA GLY A 509 1.07 -8.27 -0.34
C GLY A 509 2.17 -7.87 -1.34
N ALA A 510 2.29 -8.53 -2.49
CA ALA A 510 3.32 -8.28 -3.49
C ALA A 510 3.15 -6.88 -4.11
N PHE A 511 4.27 -6.27 -4.50
CA PHE A 511 4.26 -4.90 -5.02
C PHE A 511 3.34 -4.78 -6.25
N SER A 512 2.36 -3.86 -6.16
CA SER A 512 1.42 -3.60 -7.25
C SER A 512 2.05 -2.67 -8.28
N ARG A 513 2.40 -3.21 -9.45
CA ARG A 513 2.80 -2.42 -10.62
C ARG A 513 1.60 -1.80 -11.33
N GLY A 514 0.38 -2.15 -10.92
CA GLY A 514 -0.88 -1.67 -11.46
C GLY A 514 -1.22 -2.27 -12.84
N LEU A 515 -2.27 -1.71 -13.44
CA LEU A 515 -2.77 -2.15 -14.74
C LEU A 515 -1.91 -1.65 -15.89
N LYS A 516 -1.84 -2.46 -16.95
CA LYS A 516 -1.21 -2.13 -18.24
C LYS A 516 -2.22 -2.36 -19.36
N ASN A 517 -2.12 -1.62 -20.47
CA ASN A 517 -2.93 -1.91 -21.65
C ASN A 517 -2.09 -2.01 -22.92
N THR A 518 -2.56 -2.83 -23.87
CA THR A 518 -1.91 -2.98 -25.17
C THR A 518 -2.84 -3.61 -26.20
N SER A 519 -2.63 -3.26 -27.48
CA SER A 519 -3.21 -3.94 -28.64
C SER A 519 -2.35 -5.10 -29.17
N SER A 520 -1.10 -5.26 -28.69
CA SER A 520 -0.13 -6.21 -29.26
C SER A 520 -0.31 -7.66 -28.80
N LEU A 521 -0.72 -7.89 -27.54
CA LEU A 521 -0.89 -9.23 -26.96
C LEU A 521 -2.03 -9.99 -27.65
N SER A 522 -1.67 -11.03 -28.41
CA SER A 522 -2.58 -11.76 -29.30
C SER A 522 -3.74 -12.43 -28.55
N VAL A 523 -3.46 -13.04 -27.40
CA VAL A 523 -4.50 -13.70 -26.55
C VAL A 523 -5.56 -12.71 -26.06
N LEU A 524 -5.19 -11.46 -25.82
CA LEU A 524 -6.14 -10.42 -25.40
C LEU A 524 -6.85 -9.79 -26.60
N ARG A 525 -6.12 -9.45 -27.67
CA ARG A 525 -6.66 -8.81 -28.89
C ARG A 525 -7.71 -9.66 -29.59
N ASN A 526 -7.51 -10.97 -29.64
CA ASN A 526 -8.37 -11.87 -30.39
C ASN A 526 -9.56 -12.39 -29.55
N SER A 527 -9.58 -12.12 -28.24
CA SER A 527 -10.72 -12.45 -27.37
C SER A 527 -11.93 -11.60 -27.73
N ARG A 528 -13.12 -12.22 -27.78
CA ARG A 528 -14.42 -11.55 -27.94
C ARG A 528 -15.11 -11.24 -26.59
N ILE A 529 -14.54 -11.74 -25.50
CA ILE A 529 -15.06 -11.63 -24.13
C ILE A 529 -14.06 -10.84 -23.26
N PRO A 530 -14.46 -10.31 -22.07
CA PRO A 530 -13.52 -9.62 -21.18
C PRO A 530 -12.29 -10.48 -20.91
N ALA A 531 -11.11 -9.92 -21.17
CA ALA A 531 -9.85 -10.65 -21.16
C ALA A 531 -8.77 -9.90 -20.39
N ALA A 532 -8.08 -10.62 -19.50
CA ALA A 532 -6.92 -10.13 -18.76
C ALA A 532 -5.76 -11.13 -18.88
N LEU A 533 -4.52 -10.63 -18.82
CA LEU A 533 -3.30 -11.42 -18.65
C LEU A 533 -2.59 -10.91 -17.40
N ILE A 534 -2.32 -11.79 -16.44
CA ILE A 534 -1.60 -11.43 -15.21
C ILE A 534 -0.15 -11.95 -15.25
N GLU A 535 0.77 -11.02 -15.01
CA GLU A 535 2.18 -11.29 -14.71
C GLU A 535 2.33 -11.41 -13.19
N ILE A 536 2.54 -12.64 -12.68
CA ILE A 536 2.46 -12.93 -11.24
C ILE A 536 3.76 -12.62 -10.45
N GLY A 537 4.74 -12.01 -11.10
CA GLY A 537 6.09 -11.73 -10.59
C GLY A 537 7.13 -11.89 -11.70
N TYR A 538 8.40 -11.60 -11.40
CA TYR A 538 9.50 -11.61 -12.37
C TYR A 538 10.52 -12.72 -12.13
N THR A 539 10.61 -13.71 -13.03
CA THR A 539 11.62 -14.80 -12.94
C THR A 539 13.06 -14.30 -13.07
N SER A 540 13.26 -13.14 -13.73
CA SER A 540 14.56 -12.46 -13.82
C SER A 540 15.01 -11.79 -12.51
N HIS A 541 14.11 -11.55 -11.55
CA HIS A 541 14.43 -10.83 -10.32
C HIS A 541 14.89 -11.80 -9.22
N PRO A 542 16.01 -11.54 -8.52
CA PRO A 542 16.57 -12.48 -7.55
C PRO A 542 15.66 -12.76 -6.36
N VAL A 543 14.91 -11.76 -5.88
CA VAL A 543 13.99 -11.92 -4.73
C VAL A 543 12.61 -12.42 -5.17
N ASP A 544 12.07 -11.90 -6.28
CA ASP A 544 10.74 -12.29 -6.77
C ASP A 544 10.77 -13.73 -7.32
N GLY A 545 11.91 -14.12 -7.90
CA GLY A 545 12.26 -15.49 -8.25
C GLY A 545 12.41 -16.47 -7.06
N LEU A 546 12.37 -15.99 -5.81
CA LEU A 546 12.20 -16.84 -4.62
C LEU A 546 10.72 -16.99 -4.26
N ASN A 547 9.91 -15.92 -4.37
CA ASN A 547 8.44 -16.02 -4.23
C ASN A 547 7.88 -17.05 -5.21
N LEU A 548 8.32 -17.00 -6.47
CA LEU A 548 7.90 -17.90 -7.54
C LEU A 548 8.30 -19.37 -7.34
N LYS A 549 9.09 -19.68 -6.30
CA LYS A 549 9.43 -21.05 -5.86
C LYS A 549 8.67 -21.48 -4.59
N ASP A 550 7.99 -20.56 -3.93
CA ASP A 550 7.31 -20.81 -2.65
C ASP A 550 5.86 -21.26 -2.89
N THR A 551 5.54 -22.48 -2.46
CA THR A 551 4.21 -23.08 -2.61
C THR A 551 3.10 -22.25 -1.96
N ASN A 552 3.38 -21.52 -0.87
CA ASN A 552 2.40 -20.66 -0.21
C ASN A 552 2.15 -19.38 -1.01
N TYR A 553 3.18 -18.81 -1.64
CA TYR A 553 3.02 -17.70 -2.59
C TYR A 553 2.19 -18.14 -3.81
N LEU A 554 2.47 -19.30 -4.40
CA LEU A 554 1.69 -19.81 -5.54
C LEU A 554 0.24 -20.17 -5.16
N ASP A 555 0.01 -20.70 -3.95
CA ASP A 555 -1.33 -20.89 -3.37
C ASP A 555 -2.08 -19.55 -3.23
N ARG A 556 -1.39 -18.48 -2.78
CA ARG A 556 -1.95 -17.13 -2.67
C ARG A 556 -2.29 -16.49 -4.00
N VAL A 557 -1.37 -16.55 -4.97
CA VAL A 557 -1.58 -16.02 -6.31
C VAL A 557 -2.82 -16.68 -6.92
N ALA A 558 -2.94 -18.01 -6.79
CA ALA A 558 -4.12 -18.73 -7.24
C ALA A 558 -5.41 -18.32 -6.50
N LEU A 559 -5.35 -18.11 -5.18
CA LEU A 559 -6.49 -17.60 -4.41
C LEU A 559 -6.91 -16.20 -4.87
N GLY A 560 -5.97 -15.28 -5.09
CA GLY A 560 -6.27 -13.92 -5.54
C GLY A 560 -6.82 -13.85 -6.98
N ILE A 561 -6.33 -14.69 -7.89
CA ILE A 561 -6.88 -14.80 -9.25
C ILE A 561 -8.31 -15.36 -9.18
N ALA A 562 -8.54 -16.42 -8.40
CA ALA A 562 -9.88 -16.96 -8.19
C ALA A 562 -10.81 -15.95 -7.48
N GLN A 563 -10.25 -15.16 -6.54
CA GLN A 563 -10.71 -13.87 -6.00
C GLN A 563 -11.38 -13.00 -7.07
N GLY A 564 -10.55 -12.41 -7.93
CA GLY A 564 -10.98 -11.45 -8.95
C GLY A 564 -11.89 -12.05 -10.03
N VAL A 565 -11.66 -13.31 -10.44
CA VAL A 565 -12.54 -14.01 -11.39
C VAL A 565 -13.93 -14.23 -10.80
N ARG A 566 -14.03 -14.70 -9.54
CA ARG A 566 -15.32 -14.80 -8.85
C ARG A 566 -16.00 -13.45 -8.75
N GLU A 567 -15.27 -12.41 -8.34
CA GLU A 567 -15.81 -11.07 -8.16
C GLU A 567 -16.39 -10.53 -9.48
N ALA A 568 -15.68 -10.73 -10.60
CA ALA A 568 -16.16 -10.37 -11.93
C ALA A 568 -17.47 -11.11 -12.29
N LEU A 569 -17.53 -12.41 -12.03
CA LEU A 569 -18.70 -13.26 -12.32
C LEU A 569 -19.94 -12.89 -11.48
N VAL A 570 -19.79 -12.40 -10.24
CA VAL A 570 -20.93 -11.98 -9.39
C VAL A 570 -21.32 -10.51 -9.55
N THR A 571 -20.41 -9.64 -9.98
CA THR A 571 -20.67 -8.20 -10.19
C THR A 571 -21.14 -7.88 -11.61
N GLY A 572 -21.09 -8.84 -12.54
CA GLY A 572 -21.48 -8.64 -13.94
C GLY A 572 -20.37 -8.05 -14.82
N VAL A 573 -19.12 -8.10 -14.38
CA VAL A 573 -17.92 -7.80 -15.21
C VAL A 573 -17.63 -9.00 -16.11
N THR A 574 -18.59 -9.28 -16.99
CA THR A 574 -18.71 -10.49 -17.79
C THR A 574 -19.12 -10.14 -19.21
N ALA A 575 -18.77 -10.97 -20.20
CA ALA A 575 -19.40 -10.88 -21.52
C ALA A 575 -20.93 -10.85 -21.35
N GLY A 576 -21.57 -9.83 -21.91
CA GLY A 576 -23.03 -9.77 -21.95
C GLY A 576 -23.56 -10.96 -22.77
N LYS A 577 -24.80 -11.37 -22.52
CA LYS A 577 -25.49 -12.25 -23.46
C LYS A 577 -25.62 -11.49 -24.78
N GLU A 578 -24.92 -11.94 -25.82
CA GLU A 578 -25.21 -11.52 -27.21
C GLU A 578 -26.69 -11.81 -27.49
N ARG A 579 -27.34 -10.92 -28.24
CA ARG A 579 -28.80 -10.88 -28.43
C ARG A 579 -29.27 -11.79 -29.56
#